data_AF-X1V878-F1
#
_entry.id   AF-X1V878-F1
#
_cell.length_a   1.000
_cell.length_b   1.000
_cell.length_c   1.000
_cell.angle_alpha   90.00
_cell.angle_beta   90.00
_cell.angle_gamma   90.00
#
_symmetry.space_group_name_H-M   'P 1'
#
loop_
_entity.id
_entity.type
_entity.pdbx_description
1 polymer ?
#
loop_
_entity_poly.entity_id
_entity_poly.type
_entity_poly.pdbx_seq_one_letter_code
_entity_poly.pdbx_strand_id
1 'polypeptide(L)'
;MADERQSYKTLLSYTHEGDLNEDAVASSPVVNFGNDEVFQADTVEIFAPYLGVNLENVLITLIVDGAEIDTLYLDSRMGAPFARGYPVLAFKLGKRLSVNPFENTCIKGKDKLQVKATGLIGDVTGDFTVRVKGDYFKKDAALTDFFGPTFAPEAYTVMDGLRGKSITVDRPTPVSLDTFTNFCAGNPRADKPRVMPYIRFAR
;
A
#
# COMPACT_ATOMS: atom_id res chain seq x y z
N MET A 1 -25.59 -8.44 -16.06
CA MET A 1 -24.28 -8.43 -15.37
C MET A 1 -24.39 -7.41 -14.25
N ALA A 2 -24.20 -7.81 -12.98
CA ALA A 2 -24.17 -6.83 -11.89
C ALA A 2 -22.95 -5.93 -12.11
N ASP A 3 -23.18 -4.62 -12.29
CA ASP A 3 -22.12 -3.60 -12.31
C ASP A 3 -21.47 -3.65 -10.92
N GLU A 4 -20.28 -4.24 -10.81
CA GLU A 4 -19.61 -4.47 -9.54
C GLU A 4 -19.12 -3.14 -9.00
N ARG A 5 -19.97 -2.48 -8.19
CA ARG A 5 -19.71 -1.13 -7.66
C ARG A 5 -18.59 -1.11 -6.62
N GLN A 6 -18.33 -2.25 -5.97
CA GLN A 6 -17.25 -2.44 -5.01
C GLN A 6 -16.75 -3.88 -5.09
N SER A 7 -15.43 -4.06 -5.13
CA SER A 7 -14.83 -5.39 -4.99
C SER A 7 -13.44 -5.37 -4.37
N TYR A 8 -13.18 -6.40 -3.56
CA TYR A 8 -11.85 -6.71 -3.07
C TYR A 8 -11.14 -7.61 -4.07
N LYS A 9 -10.03 -7.14 -4.64
CA LYS A 9 -9.31 -7.85 -5.70
C LYS A 9 -7.82 -7.55 -5.71
N THR A 10 -7.09 -8.24 -6.58
CA THR A 10 -5.74 -7.82 -6.98
C THR A 10 -5.88 -6.58 -7.87
N LEU A 11 -5.44 -5.43 -7.36
CA LEU A 11 -5.46 -4.15 -8.07
C LEU A 11 -4.36 -4.10 -9.14
N LEU A 12 -3.21 -4.71 -8.84
CA LEU A 12 -2.06 -4.80 -9.74
C LEU A 12 -1.29 -6.09 -9.47
N SER A 13 -0.90 -6.81 -10.52
CA SER A 13 0.04 -7.93 -10.45
C SER A 13 1.19 -7.66 -11.41
N TYR A 14 2.42 -7.77 -10.93
CA TYR A 14 3.63 -7.54 -11.70
C TYR A 14 4.60 -8.70 -11.47
N THR A 15 5.06 -9.30 -12.56
CA THR A 15 6.13 -10.31 -12.53
C THR A 15 7.35 -9.73 -13.24
N HIS A 16 8.47 -9.75 -12.55
CA HIS A 16 9.78 -9.49 -13.14
C HIS A 16 10.44 -10.82 -13.47
N GLU A 17 10.96 -10.93 -14.68
CA GLU A 17 11.67 -12.12 -15.17
C GLU A 17 13.11 -11.75 -15.47
N GLY A 18 14.05 -12.58 -14.99
CA GLY A 18 15.47 -12.41 -15.20
C GLY A 18 16.16 -11.44 -14.23
N ASP A 19 17.37 -11.03 -14.61
CA ASP A 19 18.27 -10.30 -13.73
C ASP A 19 17.89 -8.82 -13.57
N LEU A 20 17.88 -8.35 -12.33
CA LEU A 20 17.82 -6.95 -11.95
C LEU A 20 19.09 -6.57 -11.18
N ASN A 21 20.05 -5.99 -11.90
CA ASN A 21 21.31 -5.53 -11.33
C ASN A 21 21.10 -4.51 -10.20
N GLU A 22 22.07 -4.37 -9.32
CA GLU A 22 22.13 -3.35 -8.28
C GLU A 22 21.86 -1.95 -8.86
N ASP A 23 21.00 -1.20 -8.18
CA ASP A 23 20.48 0.12 -8.58
C ASP A 23 19.65 0.15 -9.88
N ALA A 24 19.57 -0.96 -10.63
CA ALA A 24 18.70 -1.04 -11.79
C ALA A 24 17.23 -1.01 -11.36
N VAL A 25 16.41 -0.38 -12.20
CA VAL A 25 15.00 -0.18 -11.94
C VAL A 25 14.18 -0.93 -12.98
N ALA A 26 13.24 -1.74 -12.51
CA ALA A 26 12.18 -2.30 -13.32
C ALA A 26 10.84 -1.78 -12.82
N SER A 27 9.88 -1.59 -13.72
CA SER A 27 8.56 -1.08 -13.36
C SER A 27 7.47 -1.86 -14.06
N SER A 28 6.37 -2.08 -13.35
CA SER A 28 5.15 -2.61 -13.95
C SER A 28 4.58 -1.62 -14.97
N PRO A 29 3.73 -2.08 -15.90
CA PRO A 29 2.80 -1.19 -16.57
C PRO A 29 1.98 -0.39 -15.55
N VAL A 30 1.57 0.82 -15.93
CA VAL A 30 0.69 1.67 -15.11
C VAL A 30 -0.74 1.17 -15.26
N VAL A 31 -1.37 0.84 -14.14
CA VAL A 31 -2.81 0.59 -14.07
C VAL A 31 -3.50 1.94 -13.93
N ASN A 32 -4.45 2.24 -14.82
CA ASN A 32 -5.24 3.46 -14.79
C ASN A 32 -6.65 3.14 -14.29
N PHE A 33 -7.22 4.07 -13.53
CA PHE A 33 -8.58 4.01 -13.00
C PHE A 33 -9.41 5.11 -13.68
N GLY A 34 -10.70 4.84 -13.86
CA GLY A 34 -11.66 5.77 -14.46
C GLY A 34 -11.97 6.97 -13.55
N ASN A 35 -12.56 8.01 -14.13
CA ASN A 35 -12.88 9.25 -13.39
C ASN A 35 -13.89 9.04 -12.25
N ASP A 36 -14.72 7.99 -12.33
CA ASP A 36 -15.69 7.60 -11.31
C ASP A 36 -15.20 6.45 -10.41
N GLU A 37 -13.88 6.21 -10.39
CA GLU A 37 -13.26 5.08 -9.71
C GLU A 37 -12.20 5.56 -8.70
N VAL A 38 -12.06 4.84 -7.59
CA VAL A 38 -10.95 4.99 -6.64
C VAL A 38 -10.56 3.63 -6.07
N PHE A 39 -9.39 3.55 -5.45
CA PHE A 39 -8.93 2.31 -4.80
C PHE A 39 -8.29 2.55 -3.44
N GLN A 40 -8.40 1.56 -2.54
CA GLN A 40 -7.54 1.46 -1.37
C GLN A 40 -6.74 0.16 -1.42
N ALA A 41 -5.41 0.23 -1.40
CA ALA A 41 -4.53 -0.92 -1.26
C ALA A 41 -4.28 -1.21 0.23
N ASP A 42 -4.61 -2.42 0.67
CA ASP A 42 -4.43 -2.85 2.07
C ASP A 42 -3.30 -3.85 2.25
N THR A 43 -2.85 -4.50 1.16
CA THR A 43 -1.86 -5.57 1.20
C THR A 43 -0.94 -5.50 0.00
N VAL A 44 0.36 -5.66 0.25
CA VAL A 44 1.35 -5.98 -0.80
C VAL A 44 1.87 -7.38 -0.54
N GLU A 45 1.68 -8.28 -1.51
CA GLU A 45 2.23 -9.63 -1.50
C GLU A 45 3.44 -9.70 -2.42
N ILE A 46 4.53 -10.29 -1.95
CA ILE A 46 5.71 -10.56 -2.77
C ILE A 46 6.03 -12.03 -2.76
N PHE A 47 6.01 -12.62 -3.95
CA PHE A 47 6.59 -13.91 -4.25
C PHE A 47 8.08 -13.65 -4.48
N ALA A 48 8.85 -13.81 -3.42
CA ALA A 48 10.17 -13.22 -3.33
C ALA A 48 11.21 -13.99 -4.15
N PRO A 49 12.24 -13.28 -4.66
CA PRO A 49 13.35 -13.91 -5.38
C PRO A 49 14.31 -14.59 -4.39
N TYR A 50 14.82 -15.76 -4.74
CA TYR A 50 15.75 -16.53 -3.92
C TYR A 50 16.92 -17.06 -4.75
N LEU A 51 18.14 -16.81 -4.27
CA LEU A 51 19.34 -17.51 -4.72
C LEU A 51 19.61 -18.70 -3.80
N GLY A 52 19.15 -19.88 -4.22
CA GLY A 52 19.19 -21.08 -3.40
C GLY A 52 18.28 -20.96 -2.18
N VAL A 53 18.85 -20.69 -1.00
CA VAL A 53 18.09 -20.48 0.26
C VAL A 53 18.09 -19.04 0.74
N ASN A 54 18.87 -18.16 0.08
CA ASN A 54 19.01 -16.77 0.48
C ASN A 54 17.99 -15.92 -0.27
N LEU A 55 17.22 -15.14 0.48
CA LEU A 55 16.38 -14.08 -0.07
C LEU A 55 17.28 -13.09 -0.81
N GLU A 56 16.92 -12.67 -2.03
CA GLU A 56 17.65 -11.63 -2.75
C GLU A 56 17.13 -10.24 -2.39
N ASN A 57 17.97 -9.23 -2.52
CA ASN A 57 17.69 -7.89 -2.00
C ASN A 57 16.96 -7.05 -3.04
N VAL A 58 15.70 -6.69 -2.77
CA VAL A 58 14.91 -5.84 -3.68
C VAL A 58 14.09 -4.81 -2.89
N LEU A 59 14.07 -3.57 -3.39
CA LEU A 59 13.20 -2.51 -2.89
C LEU A 59 11.94 -2.44 -3.77
N ILE A 60 10.77 -2.62 -3.15
CA ILE A 60 9.47 -2.40 -3.79
C ILE A 60 8.89 -1.06 -3.35
N THR A 61 8.65 -0.21 -4.35
CA THR A 61 8.03 1.09 -4.21
C THR A 61 6.68 1.08 -4.91
N LEU A 62 5.63 1.52 -4.22
CA LEU A 62 4.34 1.79 -4.85
C LEU A 62 4.35 3.22 -5.38
N ILE A 63 3.91 3.40 -6.62
CA ILE A 63 3.70 4.71 -7.21
C ILE A 63 2.20 4.90 -7.35
N VAL A 64 1.65 5.82 -6.57
CA VAL A 64 0.20 6.10 -6.49
C VAL A 64 -0.04 7.53 -6.92
N ASP A 65 -0.81 7.70 -7.98
CA ASP A 65 -1.12 9.01 -8.60
C ASP A 65 0.13 9.83 -8.93
N GLY A 66 1.28 9.17 -9.15
CA GLY A 66 2.58 9.79 -9.39
C GLY A 66 3.38 10.17 -8.14
N ALA A 67 2.92 9.80 -6.95
CA ALA A 67 3.70 9.91 -5.71
C ALA A 67 4.34 8.55 -5.37
N GLU A 68 5.63 8.55 -5.08
CA GLU A 68 6.34 7.37 -4.60
C GLU A 68 6.07 7.13 -3.11
N ILE A 69 5.80 5.88 -2.77
CA ILE A 69 5.59 5.41 -1.42
C ILE A 69 6.53 4.22 -1.25
N ASP A 70 7.67 4.45 -0.59
CA ASP A 70 8.59 3.39 -0.20
C ASP A 70 7.82 2.42 0.68
N THR A 71 7.56 1.23 0.15
CA THR A 71 6.60 0.31 0.76
C THR A 71 7.30 -0.89 1.36
N LEU A 72 8.34 -1.40 0.71
CA LEU A 72 9.00 -2.57 1.22
C LEU A 72 10.45 -2.74 0.81
N TYR A 73 11.28 -3.00 1.81
CA TYR A 73 12.66 -3.39 1.66
C TYR A 73 12.82 -4.87 1.98
N LEU A 74 13.21 -5.68 0.99
CA LEU A 74 13.64 -7.07 1.19
C LEU A 74 15.15 -7.10 1.34
N ASP A 75 15.61 -7.59 2.50
CA ASP A 75 17.04 -7.71 2.82
C ASP A 75 17.32 -9.09 3.41
N SER A 76 18.27 -9.78 2.79
CA SER A 76 18.73 -11.10 3.18
C SER A 76 19.32 -11.16 4.60
N ARG A 77 19.81 -10.03 5.11
CA ARG A 77 20.43 -9.89 6.44
C ARG A 77 19.42 -9.60 7.54
N MET A 78 18.25 -9.07 7.17
CA MET A 78 17.15 -8.96 8.12
C MET A 78 16.65 -10.37 8.37
N GLY A 79 17.17 -11.00 9.43
CA GLY A 79 16.92 -12.38 9.81
C GLY A 79 15.51 -12.80 9.45
N ALA A 80 15.39 -13.56 8.37
CA ALA A 80 14.11 -13.72 7.70
C ALA A 80 13.18 -14.49 8.65
N PRO A 81 11.93 -14.04 8.90
CA PRO A 81 10.98 -14.82 9.69
C PRO A 81 10.52 -16.12 8.99
N PHE A 82 11.20 -16.58 7.92
CA PHE A 82 10.74 -17.69 7.10
C PHE A 82 11.39 -19.02 7.49
N ALA A 83 10.53 -19.91 8.00
CA ALA A 83 10.71 -21.34 7.80
C ALA A 83 10.46 -21.67 6.31
N ARG A 84 11.23 -22.62 5.76
CA ARG A 84 10.98 -23.26 4.45
C ARG A 84 9.47 -23.44 4.18
N GLY A 85 8.99 -23.00 3.01
CA GLY A 85 7.66 -23.36 2.51
C GLY A 85 6.60 -22.25 2.45
N TYR A 86 6.94 -21.01 2.83
CA TYR A 86 6.06 -19.85 2.64
C TYR A 86 6.62 -18.94 1.54
N PRO A 87 6.22 -19.14 0.26
CA PRO A 87 6.79 -18.39 -0.86
C PRO A 87 6.32 -16.93 -0.94
N VAL A 88 5.40 -16.50 -0.06
CA VAL A 88 4.72 -15.20 -0.16
C VAL A 88 4.93 -14.36 1.09
N LEU A 89 5.44 -13.15 0.88
CA LEU A 89 5.61 -12.12 1.90
C LEU A 89 4.44 -11.14 1.79
N ALA A 90 3.49 -11.23 2.72
CA ALA A 90 2.29 -10.38 2.72
C ALA A 90 2.42 -9.26 3.77
N PHE A 91 2.46 -8.02 3.31
CA PHE A 91 2.56 -6.83 4.15
C PHE A 91 1.22 -6.15 4.24
N LYS A 92 0.67 -6.07 5.45
CA LYS A 92 -0.56 -5.36 5.72
C LYS A 92 -0.29 -3.88 5.94
N LEU A 93 -0.92 -3.06 5.11
CA LEU A 93 -0.80 -1.60 5.13
C LEU A 93 -1.80 -0.96 6.09
N GLY A 94 -2.86 -1.65 6.48
CA GLY A 94 -3.86 -1.13 7.42
C GLY A 94 -5.13 -1.97 7.47
N LYS A 95 -6.06 -1.56 8.32
CA LYS A 95 -7.39 -2.17 8.48
C LYS A 95 -8.40 -1.48 7.57
N ARG A 96 -8.53 -2.02 6.36
CA ARG A 96 -9.43 -1.56 5.27
C ARG A 96 -10.85 -1.18 5.70
N LEU A 97 -11.46 -1.91 6.63
CA LEU A 97 -12.85 -1.71 7.07
C LEU A 97 -13.00 -0.68 8.21
N SER A 98 -11.93 0.00 8.61
CA SER A 98 -11.96 0.99 9.69
C SER A 98 -12.09 2.41 9.14
N VAL A 99 -12.79 3.27 9.87
CA VAL A 99 -12.79 4.73 9.65
C VAL A 99 -11.87 5.46 10.63
N ASN A 100 -11.25 4.73 11.57
CA ASN A 100 -10.22 5.27 12.44
C ASN A 100 -8.95 5.49 11.61
N PRO A 101 -8.42 6.73 11.54
CA PRO A 101 -7.27 7.05 10.72
C PRO A 101 -5.96 6.39 11.17
N PHE A 102 -5.85 5.97 12.43
CA PHE A 102 -4.70 5.20 12.93
C PHE A 102 -4.79 3.70 12.61
N GLU A 103 -5.97 3.21 12.26
CA GLU A 103 -6.16 1.83 11.84
C GLU A 103 -6.17 1.68 10.31
N ASN A 104 -6.84 2.59 9.60
CA ASN A 104 -6.97 2.54 8.15
C ASN A 104 -5.85 3.31 7.45
N THR A 105 -4.62 2.84 7.64
CA THR A 105 -3.43 3.30 6.91
C THR A 105 -3.32 2.69 5.51
N CYS A 106 -4.37 2.06 4.98
CA CYS A 106 -4.41 1.52 3.62
C CYS A 106 -4.13 2.63 2.61
N ILE A 107 -3.27 2.37 1.63
CA ILE A 107 -2.85 3.35 0.64
C ILE A 107 -3.99 3.69 -0.30
N LYS A 108 -4.32 4.98 -0.46
CA LYS A 108 -5.47 5.45 -1.23
C LYS A 108 -5.02 6.20 -2.48
N GLY A 109 -5.64 5.89 -3.62
CA GLY A 109 -5.39 6.54 -4.90
C GLY A 109 -6.64 6.65 -5.77
N LYS A 110 -6.57 7.50 -6.80
CA LYS A 110 -7.69 7.81 -7.70
C LYS A 110 -7.41 7.50 -9.17
N ASP A 111 -6.21 7.75 -9.66
CA ASP A 111 -5.94 7.79 -11.10
C ASP A 111 -5.02 6.66 -11.55
N LYS A 112 -3.92 6.43 -10.83
CA LYS A 112 -2.81 5.58 -11.29
C LYS A 112 -2.20 4.75 -10.18
N LEU A 113 -1.90 3.49 -10.50
CA LEU A 113 -1.12 2.60 -9.65
C LEU A 113 -0.01 1.93 -10.47
N GLN A 114 1.20 1.92 -9.94
CA GLN A 114 2.35 1.23 -10.51
C GLN A 114 3.23 0.66 -9.40
N VAL A 115 3.91 -0.45 -9.70
CA VAL A 115 4.99 -0.99 -8.88
C VAL A 115 6.31 -0.66 -9.55
N LYS A 116 7.25 -0.16 -8.75
CA LYS A 116 8.66 0.01 -9.11
C LYS A 116 9.49 -0.91 -8.23
N ALA A 117 10.32 -1.73 -8.86
CA ALA A 117 11.32 -2.57 -8.21
C ALA A 117 12.71 -2.02 -8.48
N THR A 118 13.55 -1.98 -7.44
CA THR A 118 14.96 -1.58 -7.56
C THR A 118 15.82 -2.70 -7.00
N GLY A 119 16.74 -3.19 -7.83
CA GLY A 119 17.76 -4.16 -7.40
C GLY A 119 18.66 -3.51 -6.35
N LEU A 120 18.96 -4.25 -5.29
CA LEU A 120 19.85 -3.77 -4.23
C LEU A 120 21.16 -4.56 -4.26
N ILE A 121 21.98 -4.39 -3.23
CA ILE A 121 23.29 -5.04 -3.12
C ILE A 121 23.25 -6.53 -3.43
N GLY A 122 24.15 -6.97 -4.31
CA GLY A 122 24.28 -8.39 -4.69
C GLY A 122 23.38 -8.85 -5.83
N ASP A 123 22.72 -7.92 -6.51
CA ASP A 123 21.81 -8.15 -7.63
C ASP A 123 20.59 -9.01 -7.26
N VAL A 124 19.61 -9.08 -8.16
CA VAL A 124 18.49 -10.02 -8.09
C VAL A 124 18.55 -10.88 -9.34
N THR A 125 18.72 -12.19 -9.18
CA THR A 125 18.86 -13.14 -10.29
C THR A 125 17.63 -14.04 -10.45
N GLY A 126 16.81 -14.17 -9.39
CA GLY A 126 15.56 -14.90 -9.41
C GLY A 126 14.38 -14.05 -9.85
N ASP A 127 13.43 -14.70 -10.53
CA ASP A 127 12.13 -14.10 -10.84
C ASP A 127 11.37 -13.77 -9.54
N PHE A 128 10.58 -12.71 -9.59
CA PHE A 128 9.68 -12.36 -8.48
C PHE A 128 8.35 -11.83 -8.97
N THR A 129 7.33 -11.97 -8.14
CA THR A 129 6.00 -11.40 -8.42
C THR A 129 5.54 -10.52 -7.27
N VAL A 130 5.05 -9.33 -7.59
CA VAL A 130 4.40 -8.41 -6.65
C VAL A 130 2.91 -8.36 -6.96
N ARG A 131 2.07 -8.53 -5.94
CA ARG A 131 0.62 -8.31 -6.02
C ARG A 131 0.18 -7.26 -5.04
N VAL A 132 -0.49 -6.23 -5.53
CA VAL A 132 -1.15 -5.22 -4.71
C VAL A 132 -2.61 -5.60 -4.59
N LYS A 133 -3.09 -5.86 -3.39
CA LYS A 133 -4.49 -6.19 -3.11
C LYS A 133 -5.18 -5.06 -2.36
N GLY A 134 -6.48 -4.96 -2.57
CA GLY A 134 -7.26 -3.88 -2.00
C GLY A 134 -8.70 -3.83 -2.49
N ASP A 135 -9.41 -2.78 -2.09
CA ASP A 135 -10.68 -2.46 -2.73
C ASP A 135 -10.49 -1.61 -3.95
N TYR A 136 -11.40 -1.87 -4.88
CA TYR A 136 -11.80 -0.96 -5.91
C TYR A 136 -13.23 -0.49 -5.62
N PHE A 137 -13.48 0.80 -5.80
CA PHE A 137 -14.79 1.43 -5.64
C PHE A 137 -15.15 2.21 -6.90
N LYS A 138 -16.42 2.13 -7.28
CA LYS A 138 -16.99 2.85 -8.42
C LYS A 138 -18.24 3.61 -7.97
N LYS A 139 -18.23 4.93 -8.16
CA LYS A 139 -19.23 5.92 -7.70
C LYS A 139 -19.26 6.10 -6.17
N ASP A 140 -19.78 7.25 -5.74
CA ASP A 140 -19.89 7.62 -4.31
C ASP A 140 -20.67 6.61 -3.48
N ALA A 141 -21.72 6.01 -4.05
CA ALA A 141 -22.53 5.03 -3.35
C ALA A 141 -21.69 3.85 -2.81
N ALA A 142 -20.74 3.35 -3.60
CA ALA A 142 -19.86 2.26 -3.18
C ALA A 142 -18.97 2.63 -1.98
N LEU A 143 -18.51 3.89 -1.93
CA LEU A 143 -17.70 4.39 -0.84
C LEU A 143 -18.53 4.59 0.43
N THR A 144 -19.71 5.21 0.29
CA THR A 144 -20.61 5.47 1.42
C THR A 144 -21.17 4.17 2.01
N ASP A 145 -21.48 3.18 1.18
CA ASP A 145 -21.89 1.86 1.65
C ASP A 145 -20.77 1.15 2.45
N PHE A 146 -19.51 1.45 2.13
CA PHE A 146 -18.35 0.79 2.73
C PHE A 146 -17.81 1.50 3.98
N PHE A 147 -17.64 2.83 3.93
CA PHE A 147 -17.09 3.64 5.03
C PHE A 147 -18.17 4.32 5.88
N GLY A 148 -19.42 4.34 5.42
CA GLY A 148 -20.42 5.27 5.94
C GLY A 148 -20.25 6.68 5.35
N PRO A 149 -21.02 7.66 5.84
CA PRO A 149 -21.11 9.00 5.24
C PRO A 149 -19.90 9.90 5.56
N THR A 150 -19.09 9.57 6.56
CA THR A 150 -17.97 10.41 7.03
C THR A 150 -16.80 9.54 7.48
N PHE A 151 -15.62 9.82 6.94
CA PHE A 151 -14.37 9.21 7.36
C PHE A 151 -13.79 10.00 8.53
N ALA A 152 -13.20 9.31 9.51
CA ALA A 152 -12.75 9.88 10.79
C ALA A 152 -13.81 10.79 11.45
N PRO A 153 -15.03 10.29 11.74
CA PRO A 153 -16.16 11.10 12.20
C PRO A 153 -15.99 11.72 13.59
N GLU A 154 -15.02 11.24 14.37
CA GLU A 154 -14.69 11.71 15.71
C GLU A 154 -13.20 12.01 15.82
N ALA A 155 -12.79 12.70 16.89
CA ALA A 155 -11.38 12.96 17.15
C ALA A 155 -10.69 11.69 17.66
N TYR A 156 -9.62 11.28 16.98
CA TYR A 156 -8.80 10.13 17.38
C TYR A 156 -7.51 10.61 18.01
N THR A 157 -7.13 10.05 19.16
CA THR A 157 -5.88 10.41 19.85
C THR A 157 -5.02 9.19 20.11
N VAL A 158 -3.74 9.27 19.73
CA VAL A 158 -2.71 8.31 20.12
C VAL A 158 -1.74 8.98 21.08
N MET A 159 -1.41 8.29 22.15
CA MET A 159 -0.45 8.73 23.15
C MET A 159 0.88 7.99 22.97
N ASP A 160 1.96 8.74 22.78
CA ASP A 160 3.33 8.27 22.99
C ASP A 160 3.62 8.35 24.50
N GLY A 161 3.36 7.23 25.19
CA GLY A 161 3.56 7.14 26.63
C GLY A 161 5.01 7.34 27.07
N LEU A 162 5.99 7.03 26.21
CA LEU A 162 7.42 7.20 26.52
C LEU A 162 7.83 8.67 26.50
N ARG A 163 7.27 9.46 25.58
CA ARG A 163 7.58 10.88 25.45
C ARG A 163 6.57 11.80 26.15
N GLY A 164 5.50 11.23 26.71
CA GLY A 164 4.39 12.00 27.31
C GLY A 164 3.71 12.93 26.30
N LYS A 165 3.71 12.56 25.01
CA LYS A 165 3.12 13.37 23.92
C LYS A 165 1.89 12.68 23.37
N SER A 166 0.90 13.46 22.98
CA SER A 166 -0.26 12.98 22.24
C SER A 166 -0.30 13.57 20.84
N ILE A 167 -0.84 12.80 19.91
CA ILE A 167 -1.20 13.26 18.57
C ILE A 167 -2.69 13.01 18.43
N THR A 168 -3.43 14.10 18.21
CA THR A 168 -4.86 14.05 17.94
C THR A 168 -5.12 14.36 16.47
N VAL A 169 -5.92 13.51 15.83
CA VAL A 169 -6.46 13.70 14.48
C VAL A 169 -7.95 13.98 14.63
N ASP A 170 -8.34 15.23 14.41
CA ASP A 170 -9.73 15.68 14.35
C ASP A 170 -9.98 16.28 12.97
N ARG A 171 -10.31 15.41 12.01
CA ARG A 171 -10.60 15.81 10.63
C ARG A 171 -11.66 14.91 10.02
N PRO A 172 -12.94 15.12 10.38
CA PRO A 172 -14.04 14.47 9.71
C PRO A 172 -14.08 14.90 8.24
N THR A 173 -14.04 13.92 7.35
CA THR A 173 -14.09 14.15 5.89
C THR A 173 -15.35 13.47 5.34
N PRO A 174 -16.27 14.20 4.67
CA PRO A 174 -17.40 13.57 3.96
C PRO A 174 -16.90 12.52 2.98
N VAL A 175 -17.57 11.38 2.87
CA VAL A 175 -17.12 10.29 1.98
C VAL A 175 -17.68 10.50 0.57
N SER A 176 -16.79 10.76 -0.39
CA SER A 176 -17.09 10.79 -1.83
C SER A 176 -15.81 10.55 -2.66
N LEU A 177 -15.95 10.35 -3.97
CA LEU A 177 -14.85 10.24 -4.92
C LEU A 177 -13.97 11.50 -4.96
N ASP A 178 -14.53 12.66 -4.65
CA ASP A 178 -13.82 13.95 -4.68
C ASP A 178 -12.99 14.16 -3.41
N THR A 179 -13.45 13.64 -2.28
CA THR A 179 -12.78 13.78 -0.98
C THR A 179 -11.91 12.58 -0.61
N PHE A 180 -11.97 11.48 -1.37
CA PHE A 180 -11.28 10.23 -1.07
C PHE A 180 -9.77 10.40 -0.89
N THR A 181 -9.14 11.22 -1.72
CA THR A 181 -7.71 11.55 -1.62
C THR A 181 -7.38 12.49 -0.46
N ASN A 182 -8.40 13.10 0.15
CA ASN A 182 -8.31 13.94 1.34
C ASN A 182 -8.64 13.18 2.62
N PHE A 183 -8.71 11.85 2.60
CA PHE A 183 -8.76 11.08 3.86
C PHE A 183 -7.43 11.21 4.61
N CYS A 184 -7.49 11.39 5.93
CA CYS A 184 -6.31 11.64 6.75
C CYS A 184 -5.38 10.43 6.87
N ALA A 185 -5.73 9.29 6.30
CA ALA A 185 -4.97 8.06 6.41
C ALA A 185 -4.68 7.41 5.04
N GLY A 186 -3.41 7.11 4.79
CA GLY A 186 -2.94 6.36 3.63
C GLY A 186 -2.87 7.12 2.30
N ASN A 187 -3.08 8.44 2.29
CA ASN A 187 -2.83 9.26 1.10
C ASN A 187 -1.64 10.22 1.33
N PRO A 188 -0.55 10.12 0.54
CA PRO A 188 0.63 10.97 0.73
C PRO A 188 0.37 12.45 0.44
N ARG A 189 -0.68 12.75 -0.34
CA ARG A 189 -1.09 14.10 -0.76
C ARG A 189 -2.22 14.69 0.06
N ALA A 190 -2.84 13.93 0.98
CA ALA A 190 -3.88 14.46 1.84
C ALA A 190 -3.41 15.70 2.60
N ASP A 191 -4.34 16.57 2.99
CA ASP A 191 -4.01 17.68 3.89
C ASP A 191 -3.45 17.18 5.23
N LYS A 192 -2.88 18.07 6.05
CA LYS A 192 -2.49 17.70 7.41
C LYS A 192 -3.73 17.62 8.33
N PRO A 193 -3.74 16.76 9.36
CA PRO A 193 -2.73 15.75 9.68
C PRO A 193 -2.78 14.56 8.70
N ARG A 194 -1.61 13.97 8.42
CA ARG A 194 -1.45 12.77 7.58
C ARG A 194 -1.04 11.59 8.46
N VAL A 195 -1.68 10.44 8.26
CA VAL A 195 -1.34 9.17 8.88
C VAL A 195 -0.96 8.21 7.76
N MET A 196 0.28 7.73 7.75
CA MET A 196 0.79 6.84 6.71
C MET A 196 1.17 5.49 7.32
N PRO A 197 1.10 4.39 6.55
CA PRO A 197 1.68 3.13 6.99
C PRO A 197 3.20 3.31 7.02
N TYR A 198 3.79 3.42 8.21
CA TYR A 198 5.24 3.45 8.34
C TYR A 198 5.77 2.02 8.25
N ILE A 199 5.93 1.50 7.03
CA ILE A 199 6.76 0.32 6.77
C ILE A 199 8.13 0.82 6.30
N ARG A 200 9.02 1.06 7.25
CA ARG A 200 10.45 1.19 6.95
C ARG A 200 11.17 0.21 7.85
N PHE A 201 11.71 -0.86 7.27
CA PHE A 201 12.69 -1.63 8.00
C PHE A 201 13.92 -0.75 8.23
N ALA A 202 14.48 -0.81 9.44
CA ALA A 202 15.61 0.00 9.83
C ALA A 202 16.78 -0.21 8.84
N ARG A 203 17.45 0.90 8.49
CA ARG A 203 18.74 0.87 7.79
C ARG A 203 19.84 0.35 8.70
#